data_AF-V4CHQ5-F1
#
_entry.id   AF-V4CHQ5-F1
#
_cell.length_a   1.000
_cell.length_b   1.000
_cell.length_c   1.000
_cell.angle_alpha   90.00
_cell.angle_beta   90.00
_cell.angle_gamma   90.00
#
_symmetry.space_group_name_H-M   'P 1'
#
loop_
_entity.id
_entity.type
_entity.pdbx_description
1 polymer ?
#
loop_
_entity_poly.entity_id
_entity_poly.type
_entity_poly.pdbx_seq_one_letter_code
_entity_poly.pdbx_strand_id
1 'polypeptide(L)' 'RLNASNFFFSGLGDKVICFCCGVAIFNWAPSANSWEQHALVSPQCLFILHEKGSEFIREMAAIQV' A
#
# COMPACT_ATOMS: atom_id res chain seq x y z
N ARG A 1 8.63 -10.69 -0.62
CA ARG A 1 9.16 -10.17 -1.90
C ARG A 1 8.52 -8.80 -2.12
N LEU A 2 9.28 -7.71 -2.00
CA LEU A 2 8.83 -6.37 -2.39
C LEU A 2 8.84 -6.33 -3.93
N ASN A 3 7.68 -6.40 -4.57
CA ASN A 3 7.61 -6.27 -6.02
C ASN A 3 7.68 -4.77 -6.35
N ALA A 4 8.81 -4.35 -6.91
CA ALA A 4 9.24 -2.95 -7.01
C ALA A 4 8.42 -2.09 -7.99
N SER A 5 7.47 -2.65 -8.72
CA SER A 5 6.82 -1.93 -9.83
C SER A 5 5.81 -0.85 -9.44
N ASN A 6 5.45 -0.70 -8.15
CA ASN A 6 4.30 0.11 -7.74
C ASN A 6 4.61 1.20 -6.70
N PHE A 7 5.84 1.25 -6.20
CA PHE A 7 6.27 2.24 -5.23
C PHE A 7 7.66 2.76 -5.59
N PHE A 8 7.87 4.07 -5.44
CA PHE A 8 9.22 4.61 -5.48
C PHE A 8 9.93 4.26 -4.16
N PHE A 9 11.09 3.61 -4.27
CA PHE A 9 12.02 3.52 -3.15
C PHE A 9 12.59 4.93 -2.91
N SER A 10 12.37 5.49 -1.72
CA SER A 10 12.77 6.88 -1.43
C SER A 10 14.28 7.08 -1.27
N GLY A 11 15.08 6.00 -1.31
CA GLY A 11 16.52 6.03 -1.07
C GLY A 11 16.92 6.03 0.41
N LEU A 12 15.94 6.11 1.32
CA LEU A 12 16.15 6.18 2.78
C LEU A 12 15.43 5.00 3.48
N GLY A 13 16.20 4.02 3.94
CA GLY A 13 15.69 2.93 4.76
C GLY A 13 14.71 2.02 4.01
N ASP A 14 13.57 1.71 4.63
CA ASP A 14 12.51 0.87 4.07
C ASP A 14 11.30 1.67 3.57
N LYS A 15 11.43 3.01 3.52
CA LYS A 15 10.35 3.91 3.14
C LYS A 15 10.04 3.82 1.64
N VAL A 16 8.79 3.51 1.34
CA VAL A 16 8.23 3.47 -0.02
C VAL A 16 7.10 4.48 -0.16
N ILE A 17 7.03 5.13 -1.31
CA ILE A 17 6.04 6.17 -1.61
C ILE A 17 5.20 5.74 -2.80
N CYS A 18 3.87 5.77 -2.66
CA CYS A 18 2.98 5.55 -3.79
C CYS A 18 3.07 6.72 -4.77
N PHE A 19 3.28 6.44 -6.05
CA PHE A 19 3.33 7.47 -7.10
C PHE A 19 1.99 8.15 -7.35
N CYS A 20 0.88 7.47 -7.07
CA CYS A 20 -0.46 7.94 -7.39
C CYS A 20 -1.02 8.86 -6.29
N CYS A 21 -1.02 8.40 -5.03
CA CYS A 21 -1.59 9.17 -3.92
C CYS A 21 -0.54 9.84 -3.01
N GLY A 22 0.75 9.58 -3.21
CA GLY A 22 1.82 10.16 -2.40
C GLY A 22 1.95 9.58 -0.99
N VAL A 23 1.15 8.57 -0.61
CA VAL A 23 1.25 7.95 0.71
C VAL A 23 2.63 7.32 0.89
N ALA A 24 3.24 7.60 2.03
CA ALA A 24 4.52 7.04 2.40
C ALA A 24 4.33 5.97 3.49
N ILE A 25 4.88 4.79 3.26
CA ILE A 25 4.82 3.66 4.20
C ILE A 25 6.26 3.21 4.51
N PHE A 26 6.55 3.02 5.79
CA PHE A 26 7.88 2.72 6.32
C PHE A 26 7.73 1.89 7.62
N ASN A 27 8.82 1.42 8.20
CA ASN A 27 8.83 0.48 9.34
C ASN A 27 8.07 -0.83 9.05
N TRP A 28 8.39 -1.46 7.92
CA TRP A 28 7.73 -2.67 7.45
C TRP A 28 8.04 -3.87 8.35
N ALA A 29 7.00 -4.59 8.76
CA ALA A 29 7.18 -5.93 9.33
C ALA A 29 7.68 -6.90 8.25
N PRO A 30 8.53 -7.90 8.57
CA PRO A 30 9.07 -8.83 7.57
C PRO A 30 8.02 -9.60 6.76
N SER A 31 6.83 -9.81 7.34
CA SER A 31 5.68 -10.47 6.72
C SER A 31 4.65 -9.52 6.11
N ALA A 32 4.86 -8.19 6.18
CA ALA A 32 3.88 -7.22 5.72
C ALA A 32 3.74 -7.24 4.19
N ASN A 33 2.49 -7.19 3.73
CA ASN A 33 2.15 -7.10 2.32
C ASN A 33 1.95 -5.64 1.91
N SER A 34 2.64 -5.21 0.86
CA SER A 34 2.58 -3.82 0.38
C SER A 34 1.19 -3.39 -0.08
N TRP A 35 0.39 -4.31 -0.63
CA TRP A 35 -0.97 -4.01 -1.07
C TRP A 35 -1.93 -3.85 0.10
N GLU A 36 -1.84 -4.75 1.07
CA GLU A 36 -2.68 -4.69 2.28
C GLU A 36 -2.37 -3.41 3.05
N GLN A 37 -1.09 -3.12 3.29
CA GLN A 37 -0.68 -1.88 3.98
C GLN A 37 -1.11 -0.62 3.21
N HIS A 38 -1.00 -0.62 1.88
CA HIS A 38 -1.48 0.52 1.09
C HIS A 38 -3.00 0.67 1.15
N ALA A 39 -3.77 -0.41 1.06
CA ALA A 39 -5.24 -0.34 1.17
C ALA A 39 -5.71 0.08 2.56
N LEU A 40 -4.98 -0.32 3.61
CA LEU A 40 -5.26 0.12 4.99
C LEU A 40 -5.01 1.62 5.17
N VAL A 41 -3.88 2.13 4.67
CA VAL A 41 -3.48 3.54 4.92
C VAL A 41 -4.14 4.51 3.93
N SER A 42 -4.41 4.08 2.69
CA SER A 42 -5.00 4.93 1.64
C SER A 42 -5.98 4.15 0.75
N PRO A 43 -7.15 3.74 1.30
CA PRO A 43 -8.15 2.96 0.55
C PRO A 43 -8.76 3.72 -0.63
N GLN A 44 -8.62 5.04 -0.67
CA GLN A 44 -9.17 5.93 -1.69
C GLN A 44 -8.21 6.13 -2.87
N CYS A 45 -7.02 5.54 -2.83
CA CYS A 45 -6.03 5.68 -3.89
C CYS A 45 -6.56 5.09 -5.21
N LEU A 46 -6.61 5.90 -6.27
CA LEU A 46 -7.13 5.44 -7.57
C LEU A 46 -6.32 4.28 -8.14
N PHE A 47 -5.02 4.24 -7.88
CA PHE A 47 -4.17 3.14 -8.30
C PHE A 47 -4.53 1.82 -7.60
N ILE A 48 -4.75 1.84 -6.27
CA ILE A 48 -5.13 0.59 -5.57
C ILE A 48 -6.55 0.15 -5.93
N LEU A 49 -7.46 1.11 -6.12
CA LEU A 49 -8.81 0.83 -6.60
C LEU A 49 -8.79 0.18 -7.99
N HIS A 50 -7.91 0.64 -8.88
CA HIS A 50 -7.75 0.08 -10.22
C HIS A 50 -7.13 -1.33 -10.19
N GLU A 51 -6.02 -1.52 -9.46
CA GLU A 51 -5.25 -2.77 -9.48
C GLU A 51 -5.89 -3.90 -8.64
N LYS A 52 -6.55 -3.55 -7.52
CA LYS A 52 -7.04 -4.53 -6.55
C LYS A 52 -8.57 -4.58 -6.46
N GLY A 53 -9.26 -3.55 -6.94
CA GLY A 53 -10.72 -3.48 -6.93
C GLY A 53 -11.32 -3.11 -5.58
N SER A 54 -12.61 -2.75 -5.61
CA SER A 54 -13.34 -2.25 -4.44
C SER A 54 -13.63 -3.32 -3.38
N GLU A 55 -13.70 -4.61 -3.76
CA GLU A 55 -13.92 -5.72 -2.83
C GLU A 55 -12.73 -5.92 -1.90
N PHE A 56 -11.52 -6.01 -2.45
CA PHE A 56 -10.29 -6.04 -1.68
C PHE A 56 -10.20 -4.88 -0.70
N ILE A 57 -10.53 -3.66 -1.14
CA ILE A 57 -10.51 -2.47 -0.27
C ILE A 57 -11.53 -2.60 0.87
N ARG A 58 -12.74 -3.10 0.60
CA ARG A 58 -13.77 -3.33 1.64
C ARG A 58 -13.30 -4.36 2.66
N GLU A 59 -12.67 -5.45 2.22
CA GLU A 59 -12.09 -6.45 3.11
C GLU A 59 -11.01 -5.85 4.01
N MET A 60 -10.11 -5.06 3.45
CA MET A 60 -9.05 -4.39 4.23
C MET A 60 -9.62 -3.38 5.22
N ALA A 61 -10.67 -2.63 4.85
CA ALA A 61 -11.35 -1.71 5.75
C ALA A 61 -12.06 -2.43 6.92
N ALA A 62 -12.52 -3.67 6.72
CA ALA A 62 -13.12 -4.49 7.76
C ALA A 62 -12.11 -5.05 8.78
N ILE A 63 -10.80 -5.03 8.48
CA ILE A 63 -9.72 -5.45 9.39
C ILE A 63 -9.41 -4.36 10.43
N GLN A 64 -9.84 -3.11 10.23
CA GLN A 64 -9.64 -2.01 11.18
C GLN A 64 -10.73 -1.90 12.26
N VAL A 65 -11.46 -2.98 12.57
CA VAL A 65 -12.45 -3.03 13.68
C VAL A 65 -11.85 -3.70 14.91
#